data_AF-A0A3S2CPX9-F1
#
_entry.id   AF-A0A3S2CPX9-F1
#
_cell.length_a   1.000
_cell.length_b   1.000
_cell.length_c   1.000
_cell.angle_alpha   90.00
_cell.angle_beta   90.00
_cell.angle_gamma   90.00
#
_symmetry.space_group_name_H-M   'P 1'
#
loop_
_entity.id
_entity.type
_entity.pdbx_description
1 polymer ?
#
loop_
_entity_poly.entity_id
_entity_poly.type
_entity_poly.pdbx_seq_one_letter_code
_entity_poly.pdbx_strand_id
1 'polypeptide(L)'
;MNTCSKAYDDADIHHGEPLPLDLVAVNEYIRQRVQNSNRGQLSLEVGLTYNKLNHFVRNPGTTLRVEDMQKLMVHFGIVKPVTSQA
;
A
#
# COMPACT_ATOMS: atom_id res chain seq x y z
N MET A 1 -16.37 18.94 15.43
CA MET A 1 -16.58 18.96 13.97
C MET A 1 -16.02 17.67 13.40
N ASN A 2 -16.88 16.74 12.95
CA ASN A 2 -16.46 15.48 12.34
C ASN A 2 -16.09 15.72 10.87
N THR A 3 -14.81 15.63 10.54
CA THR A 3 -14.36 15.60 9.15
C THR A 3 -14.53 14.19 8.61
N CYS A 4 -15.67 13.93 7.96
CA CYS A 4 -15.82 12.78 7.08
C CYS A 4 -14.68 12.81 6.07
N SER A 5 -13.75 11.86 6.22
CA SER A 5 -12.59 11.71 5.35
C SER A 5 -13.06 11.52 3.91
N LYS A 6 -12.62 12.41 3.02
CA LYS A 6 -12.86 12.30 1.57
C LYS A 6 -12.52 10.88 1.10
N ALA A 7 -13.37 10.32 0.24
CA ALA A 7 -13.10 9.09 -0.48
C ALA A 7 -11.78 9.27 -1.27
N TYR A 8 -10.93 8.25 -1.24
CA TYR A 8 -9.75 8.16 -2.10
C TYR A 8 -10.26 8.08 -3.55
N ASP A 9 -9.78 8.96 -4.42
CA ASP A 9 -10.25 9.10 -5.81
C ASP A 9 -9.23 8.43 -6.76
N ASP A 10 -9.69 7.87 -7.88
CA ASP A 10 -8.87 7.09 -8.82
C ASP A 10 -7.66 7.88 -9.38
N ALA A 11 -7.68 9.21 -9.23
CA ALA A 11 -6.57 10.11 -9.55
C ALA A 11 -5.30 9.87 -8.72
N ASP A 12 -5.36 9.16 -7.59
CA ASP A 12 -4.19 8.77 -6.79
C ASP A 12 -3.49 7.51 -7.30
N ILE A 13 -4.00 6.89 -8.38
CA ILE A 13 -3.48 5.66 -8.99
C ILE A 13 -2.71 6.03 -10.25
N HIS A 14 -1.43 5.68 -10.30
CA HIS A 14 -0.61 5.85 -11.50
C HIS A 14 -1.11 4.93 -12.63
N HIS A 15 -1.75 5.50 -13.65
CA HIS A 15 -1.97 4.88 -14.96
C HIS A 15 -0.72 5.00 -15.87
N GLY A 16 0.47 4.82 -15.30
CA GLY A 16 1.74 4.84 -16.04
C GLY A 16 1.98 3.55 -16.82
N GLU A 17 3.02 3.56 -17.67
CA GLU A 17 3.52 2.43 -18.47
C GLU A 17 3.41 1.06 -17.75
N PRO A 18 3.16 -0.05 -18.49
CA PRO A 18 3.00 -1.35 -17.90
C PRO A 18 4.15 -1.68 -16.95
N LEU A 19 3.80 -2.00 -15.70
CA LEU A 19 4.77 -2.37 -14.67
C LEU A 19 5.58 -3.59 -15.16
N PRO A 20 6.92 -3.57 -15.01
CA PRO A 20 7.76 -4.76 -15.16
C PRO A 20 7.18 -5.95 -14.38
N LEU A 21 7.26 -7.16 -14.97
CA LEU A 21 6.65 -8.38 -14.41
C LEU A 21 7.06 -8.63 -12.95
N ASP A 22 8.32 -8.37 -12.60
CA ASP A 22 8.83 -8.50 -11.24
C ASP A 22 8.14 -7.55 -10.27
N LEU A 23 7.85 -6.32 -10.70
CA LEU A 23 7.12 -5.32 -9.90
C LEU A 23 5.64 -5.68 -9.76
N VAL A 24 5.03 -6.26 -10.80
CA VAL A 24 3.66 -6.81 -10.71
C VAL A 24 3.61 -7.94 -9.68
N ALA A 25 4.57 -8.86 -9.70
CA ALA A 25 4.64 -9.97 -8.75
C ALA A 25 4.81 -9.48 -7.30
N VAL A 26 5.70 -8.50 -7.07
CA VAL A 26 5.88 -7.89 -5.75
C VAL A 26 4.62 -7.16 -5.28
N ASN A 27 3.97 -6.39 -6.16
CA ASN A 27 2.74 -5.67 -5.83
C ASN A 27 1.61 -6.63 -5.44
N GLU A 28 1.40 -7.68 -6.24
CA GLU A 28 0.38 -8.71 -5.97
C GLU A 28 0.69 -9.52 -4.71
N TYR A 29 1.96 -9.84 -4.46
CA TYR A 29 2.38 -10.48 -3.21
C TYR A 29 2.01 -9.62 -1.99
N ILE A 30 2.31 -8.31 -2.03
CA ILE A 30 1.99 -7.40 -0.94
C ILE A 30 0.47 -7.25 -0.79
N ARG A 31 -0.28 -7.14 -1.90
CA ARG A 31 -1.74 -7.09 -1.88
C ARG A 31 -2.35 -8.30 -1.17
N GLN A 32 -1.85 -9.51 -1.45
CA GLN A 32 -2.26 -10.73 -0.77
C GLN A 32 -1.93 -10.72 0.73
N ARG A 33 -0.77 -10.19 1.12
CA ARG A 33 -0.41 -10.03 2.54
C ARG A 33 -1.39 -9.08 3.25
N VAL A 34 -1.68 -7.92 2.66
CA VAL A 34 -2.66 -6.96 3.20
C VAL A 34 -4.06 -7.57 3.27
N GLN A 35 -4.47 -8.35 2.27
CA GLN A 35 -5.76 -9.04 2.24
C GLN A 35 -5.91 -10.03 3.41
N ASN A 36 -4.83 -10.72 3.76
CA ASN A 36 -4.81 -11.73 4.82
C ASN A 36 -4.51 -11.14 6.21
N SER A 37 -4.21 -9.85 6.32
CA SER A 37 -3.99 -9.15 7.59
C SER A 37 -5.28 -8.54 8.15
N ASN A 38 -5.31 -8.31 9.47
CA ASN A 38 -6.30 -7.42 10.07
C ASN A 38 -6.00 -5.98 9.62
N ARG A 39 -6.73 -5.50 8.60
CA ARG A 39 -6.51 -4.17 8.01
C ARG A 39 -6.69 -3.02 8.99
N GLY A 40 -7.50 -3.16 10.05
CA GLY A 40 -7.63 -2.15 11.09
C GLY A 40 -6.36 -2.00 11.90
N GLN A 41 -5.79 -3.11 12.37
CA GLN A 41 -4.51 -3.12 13.08
C GLN A 41 -3.36 -2.68 12.18
N LEU A 42 -3.28 -3.24 10.96
CA LEU A 42 -2.26 -2.90 9.99
C LEU A 42 -2.23 -1.39 9.69
N SER A 43 -3.41 -0.76 9.56
CA SER A 43 -3.52 0.69 9.33
C SER A 43 -2.78 1.52 10.38
N LEU A 44 -2.81 1.08 11.64
CA LEU A 44 -2.13 1.74 12.76
C LEU A 44 -0.63 1.46 12.74
N GLU A 45 -0.24 0.21 12.46
CA GLU A 45 1.16 -0.23 12.47
C GLU A 45 1.99 0.41 11.34
N VAL A 46 1.41 0.57 10.15
CA VAL A 46 2.11 1.15 8.99
C VAL A 46 1.81 2.62 8.76
N GLY A 47 0.88 3.22 9.52
CA GLY A 47 0.47 4.62 9.34
C GLY A 47 -0.23 4.89 8.01
N LEU A 48 -0.97 3.90 7.48
CA LEU A 48 -1.80 4.03 6.28
C LEU A 48 -3.27 4.02 6.68
N THR A 49 -4.13 4.78 6.00
CA THR A 49 -5.56 4.74 6.36
C THR A 49 -6.18 3.40 5.98
N TYR A 50 -7.16 2.96 6.77
CA TYR A 50 -7.94 1.76 6.45
C TYR A 50 -8.53 1.81 5.03
N ASN A 51 -9.00 2.99 4.60
CA ASN A 51 -9.57 3.19 3.28
C ASN A 51 -8.55 2.92 2.15
N LYS A 52 -7.30 3.38 2.29
CA LYS A 52 -6.22 3.08 1.33
C LYS A 52 -5.98 1.57 1.23
N LEU A 53 -5.83 0.90 2.37
CA LEU A 53 -5.60 -0.55 2.41
C LEU A 53 -6.78 -1.33 1.83
N ASN A 54 -8.01 -0.91 2.13
CA ASN A 54 -9.22 -1.53 1.61
C ASN A 54 -9.38 -1.31 0.10
N HIS A 55 -9.07 -0.13 -0.41
CA HIS A 55 -9.08 0.16 -1.84
C HIS A 55 -8.01 -0.69 -2.57
N PHE A 56 -6.78 -0.72 -2.06
CA PHE A 56 -5.68 -1.49 -2.65
C PHE A 56 -6.00 -2.99 -2.78
N VAL A 57 -6.61 -3.60 -1.75
CA VAL A 57 -7.00 -5.02 -1.80
C VAL A 57 -8.12 -5.27 -2.80
N ARG A 58 -9.10 -4.36 -2.88
CA ARG A 58 -10.32 -4.52 -3.71
C ARG A 58 -10.10 -4.28 -5.19
N ASN A 59 -9.02 -3.61 -5.58
CA ASN A 59 -8.72 -3.26 -6.96
C ASN A 59 -7.39 -3.89 -7.41
N PRO A 60 -7.40 -5.16 -7.87
CA PRO A 60 -6.22 -5.81 -8.44
C PRO A 60 -5.60 -4.98 -9.58
N GLY A 61 -4.26 -5.00 -9.71
CA GLY A 61 -3.55 -4.21 -10.72
C GLY A 61 -3.37 -2.73 -10.39
N THR A 62 -3.98 -2.23 -9.31
CA THR A 62 -3.63 -0.91 -8.75
C THR A 62 -2.39 -1.01 -7.87
N THR A 63 -1.64 0.08 -7.76
CA THR A 63 -0.51 0.20 -6.83
C THR A 63 -0.74 1.37 -5.90
N LEU A 64 -0.29 1.25 -4.65
CA LEU A 64 -0.15 2.41 -3.78
C LEU A 64 1.03 3.27 -4.25
N ARG A 65 1.12 4.49 -3.72
CA ARG A 65 2.29 5.34 -3.88
C ARG A 65 3.54 4.63 -3.35
N VAL A 66 4.70 4.93 -3.94
CA VAL A 66 5.98 4.28 -3.60
C VAL A 66 6.28 4.33 -2.10
N GLU A 67 6.07 5.48 -1.47
CA GLU A 67 6.23 5.69 -0.02
C GLU A 67 5.35 4.76 0.83
N ASP A 68 4.11 4.53 0.40
CA ASP A 68 3.14 3.69 1.12
C ASP A 68 3.45 2.20 0.88
N MET A 69 3.88 1.83 -0.33
CA MET A 69 4.37 0.49 -0.61
C MET A 69 5.64 0.16 0.18
N GLN A 70 6.59 1.11 0.31
CA GLN A 70 7.79 0.91 1.11
C GLN A 70 7.47 0.62 2.58
N LYS A 71 6.50 1.33 3.18
CA LYS A 71 6.04 1.06 4.55
C LYS A 71 5.52 -0.37 4.70
N LEU A 72 4.71 -0.84 3.75
CA LEU A 72 4.20 -2.22 3.74
C LEU A 72 5.33 -3.23 3.53
N MET A 73 6.29 -2.96 2.64
CA MET A 73 7.43 -3.83 2.38
C MET A 73 8.34 -3.96 3.60
N VAL A 74 8.57 -2.88 4.33
CA VAL A 74 9.32 -2.90 5.60
C VAL A 74 8.54 -3.69 6.65
N HIS A 75 7.25 -3.41 6.82
CA HIS A 75 6.41 -4.10 7.81
C HIS A 75 6.33 -5.61 7.57
N PHE A 76 6.24 -6.05 6.31
CA PHE A 76 6.24 -7.48 5.96
C PHE A 76 7.64 -8.11 5.86
N GLY A 77 8.71 -7.37 6.15
CA GLY A 77 10.08 -7.87 6.12
C GLY A 77 10.63 -8.19 4.73
N ILE A 78 10.05 -7.60 3.68
CA ILE A 78 10.50 -7.76 2.28
C ILE A 78 11.77 -6.93 2.04
N VAL A 79 11.84 -5.74 2.62
CA VAL A 79 13.00 -4.85 2.53
C VAL A 79 13.43 -4.37 3.91
N LYS A 80 14.72 -4.06 4.07
CA LYS A 80 15.24 -3.47 5.29
C LYS A 80 14.82 -2.00 5.39
N PRO A 81 14.60 -1.47 6.61
CA PRO A 81 14.44 -0.02 6.79
C PRO A 81 15.66 0.69 6.21
N VAL A 82 15.43 1.71 5.38
CA VAL A 82 16.52 2.58 4.93
C VAL A 82 16.89 3.45 6.12
N THR A 83 17.84 3.01 6.94
CA THR A 83 18.50 3.90 7.89
C THR A 83 19.35 4.84 7.06
N SER A 84 18.82 6.03 6.78
CA SER A 84 19.65 7.14 6.30
C SER A 84 20.66 7.43 7.40
N GLN A 85 21.91 6.99 7.21
CA GLN A 85 23.00 7.40 8.08
C GLN A 85 23.22 8.90 7.86
N ALA A 86 23.26 9.63 8.97
CA ALA A 86 23.54 11.06 9.06
C ALA A 86 24.98 11.39 8.67
#